data_AF-A0A239R5R1-F1
#
_entry.id   AF-A0A239R5R1-F1
#
_cell.length_a   1.000
_cell.length_b   1.000
_cell.length_c   1.000
_cell.angle_alpha   90.00
_cell.angle_beta   90.00
_cell.angle_gamma   90.00
#
_symmetry.space_group_name_H-M   'P 1'
#
loop_
_entity.id
_entity.type
_entity.pdbx_description
1 polymer ?
#
loop_
_entity_poly.entity_id
_entity_poly.type
_entity_poly.pdbx_seq_one_letter_code
_entity_poly.pdbx_strand_id
1 'polypeptide(L)'
;MPRVMHVDKTDFPVIVEIYNNEGNKAAQKYIRENYGMVNSSYVIKRIKKSEAYHYDEETDRFISDKKNNEDSKLFMNLDELCDTRGSKTIRAEINVDSKKDAMESLVKELISDRLLELSRYIVMDTSSRIIMIDVTTMEADGYQVVTH
;
A
#
# COMPACT_ATOMS: atom_id res chain seq x y z
N MET A 1 -1.34 20.93 35.66
CA MET A 1 -0.49 20.23 34.66
C MET A 1 -1.33 20.03 33.41
N PRO A 2 -1.09 20.73 32.28
CA PRO A 2 -1.85 20.45 31.07
C PRO A 2 -1.36 19.13 30.49
N ARG A 3 -2.31 18.20 30.28
CA ARG A 3 -2.07 16.91 29.63
C ARG A 3 -1.55 17.18 28.23
N VAL A 4 -0.34 16.72 27.92
CA VAL A 4 0.16 16.72 26.54
C VAL A 4 -0.72 15.75 25.76
N MET A 5 -1.68 16.29 24.99
CA MET A 5 -2.56 15.48 24.17
C MET A 5 -1.82 15.17 22.87
N HIS A 6 -1.67 13.88 22.56
CA HIS A 6 -1.15 13.44 21.28
C HIS A 6 -2.13 13.85 20.18
N VAL A 7 -1.65 14.43 19.06
CA VAL A 7 -2.51 14.68 17.89
C VAL A 7 -2.69 13.33 17.22
N ASP A 8 -3.91 12.80 17.23
CA ASP A 8 -4.25 11.56 16.55
C ASP A 8 -4.61 11.81 15.09
N LYS A 9 -4.65 10.76 14.27
CA LYS A 9 -5.02 10.86 12.84
C LYS A 9 -6.45 11.40 12.65
N THR A 10 -7.30 11.30 13.67
CA THR A 10 -8.67 11.82 13.71
C THR A 10 -8.74 13.34 13.76
N ASP A 11 -7.70 14.01 14.23
CA ASP A 11 -7.64 15.47 14.35
C ASP A 11 -7.09 16.15 13.08
N PHE A 12 -6.53 15.36 12.16
CA PHE A 12 -5.94 15.84 10.92
C PHE A 12 -6.90 16.62 10.01
N PRO A 13 -8.18 16.22 9.84
CA PRO A 13 -9.12 16.98 9.00
C PRO A 13 -9.29 18.43 9.48
N VAL A 14 -9.41 18.64 10.80
CA VAL A 14 -9.62 19.97 11.39
C VAL A 14 -8.37 20.84 11.20
N ILE A 15 -7.18 20.26 11.40
CA ILE A 15 -5.92 20.97 11.19
C ILE A 15 -5.71 21.34 9.71
N VAL A 16 -6.09 20.45 8.79
CA VAL A 16 -6.02 20.66 7.34
C VAL A 16 -6.97 21.77 6.89
N GLU A 17 -8.20 21.80 7.43
CA GLU A 17 -9.17 22.83 7.12
C GLU A 17 -8.69 24.23 7.56
N ILE A 18 -8.14 24.34 8.78
CA ILE A 18 -7.54 25.58 9.28
C ILE A 18 -6.31 25.97 8.45
N TYR A 19 -5.48 25.00 8.06
CA TYR A 19 -4.32 25.26 7.20
C TYR A 19 -4.74 25.84 5.83
N ASN A 20 -5.78 25.28 5.21
CA ASN A 20 -6.24 25.71 3.90
C ASN A 20 -6.96 27.07 3.91
N ASN A 21 -7.67 27.40 4.98
CA ASN A 21 -8.45 28.63 5.09
C ASN A 21 -7.65 29.80 5.67
N GLU A 22 -6.85 29.55 6.72
CA GLU A 22 -6.17 30.60 7.51
C GLU A 22 -4.64 30.52 7.40
N GLY A 23 -4.11 29.49 6.75
CA GLY A 23 -2.69 29.31 6.47
C GLY A 23 -1.90 28.62 7.58
N ASN A 24 -0.63 28.32 7.26
CA ASN A 24 0.28 27.55 8.11
C ASN A 24 0.45 28.14 9.53
N LYS A 25 0.53 29.47 9.65
CA LYS A 25 0.72 30.14 10.96
C LYS A 25 -0.48 29.95 11.88
N ALA A 26 -1.70 30.00 11.35
CA ALA A 26 -2.92 29.80 12.11
C ALA A 26 -3.04 28.33 12.57
N ALA A 27 -2.76 27.38 11.69
CA ALA A 27 -2.73 25.95 12.03
C ALA A 27 -1.70 25.65 13.14
N GLN A 28 -0.50 26.24 13.09
CA GLN A 28 0.52 26.04 14.12
C GLN A 28 0.11 26.59 15.49
N LYS A 29 -0.59 27.75 15.50
CA LYS A 29 -1.13 28.36 16.71
C LYS A 29 -2.22 27.48 17.32
N TYR A 30 -3.16 27.00 16.49
CA TYR A 30 -4.22 26.07 16.91
C TYR A 30 -3.65 24.79 17.55
N ILE A 31 -2.63 24.18 16.93
CA ILE A 31 -1.98 22.97 17.48
C ILE A 31 -1.35 23.25 18.85
N ARG A 32 -0.73 24.43 19.01
CA ARG A 32 -0.07 24.82 20.26
C ARG A 32 -1.07 25.07 21.38
N GLU A 33 -2.17 25.76 21.08
CA GLU A 33 -3.20 26.14 22.04
C GLU A 33 -4.06 24.93 22.46
N ASN A 34 -4.42 24.06 21.52
CA ASN A 34 -5.35 22.96 21.77
C ASN A 34 -4.67 21.67 22.28
N TYR A 35 -3.43 21.39 21.84
CA TYR A 35 -2.72 20.15 22.20
C TYR A 35 -1.49 20.37 23.08
N GLY A 36 -1.14 21.63 23.38
CA GLY A 36 0.02 21.97 24.22
C GLY A 36 1.37 21.55 23.61
N MET A 37 1.43 21.29 22.30
CA MET A 37 2.63 20.78 21.64
C MET A 37 3.62 21.88 21.27
N VAL A 38 4.89 21.69 21.65
CA VAL A 38 6.00 22.59 21.33
C VAL A 38 6.36 22.56 19.84
N ASN A 39 6.18 21.41 19.17
CA ASN A 39 6.61 21.17 17.80
C ASN A 39 5.45 21.10 16.79
N SER A 40 4.63 22.17 16.68
CA SER A 40 3.51 22.23 15.74
C SER A 40 3.88 21.92 14.28
N SER A 41 5.10 22.30 13.86
CA SER A 41 5.62 22.03 12.51
C SER A 41 5.81 20.54 12.22
N TYR A 42 6.05 19.72 13.26
CA TYR A 42 6.20 18.27 13.11
C TYR A 42 4.86 17.61 12.76
N VAL A 43 3.75 18.10 13.34
CA VAL A 43 2.41 17.60 13.04
C VAL A 43 2.04 17.86 11.58
N ILE A 44 2.32 19.06 11.07
CA ILE A 44 2.07 19.40 9.66
C ILE A 44 2.93 18.54 8.72
N LYS A 45 4.20 18.30 9.05
CA LYS A 45 5.04 17.36 8.30
C LYS A 45 4.48 15.93 8.33
N ARG A 46 3.91 15.50 9.46
CA ARG A 46 3.27 14.19 9.61
C ARG A 46 2.01 14.07 8.74
N ILE A 47 1.25 15.16 8.61
CA ILE A 47 0.08 15.23 7.71
C ILE A 47 0.53 15.19 6.24
N LYS A 48 1.55 15.97 5.86
CA LYS A 48 2.12 15.93 4.49
C LYS A 48 2.69 14.56 4.10
N LYS A 49 3.22 13.82 5.07
CA LYS A 49 3.73 12.45 4.86
C LYS A 49 2.62 11.39 4.88
N SER A 50 1.42 11.72 5.36
CA SER A 50 0.31 10.78 5.37
C SER A 50 -0.28 10.66 3.97
N GLU A 51 -0.43 9.43 3.49
CA GLU A 51 -1.00 9.12 2.16
C GLU A 51 -2.48 9.54 2.02
N ALA A 52 -3.12 9.99 3.10
CA ALA A 52 -4.51 10.41 3.13
C ALA A 52 -4.74 11.86 2.66
N TYR A 53 -3.68 12.66 2.51
CA TYR A 53 -3.80 14.07 2.09
C TYR A 53 -2.74 14.39 1.06
N HIS A 54 -3.16 14.85 -0.12
CA HIS A 54 -2.25 15.34 -1.14
C HIS A 54 -1.94 16.81 -0.87
N TYR A 55 -0.67 17.14 -0.66
CA TYR A 55 -0.24 18.53 -0.51
C TYR A 55 0.21 19.08 -1.86
N ASP A 56 -0.39 20.19 -2.27
CA ASP A 56 -0.01 20.93 -3.46
C ASP A 56 0.96 22.06 -3.08
N GLU A 57 2.17 22.00 -3.64
CA GLU A 57 3.23 22.98 -3.39
C GLU A 57 2.98 24.30 -4.13
N GLU A 58 2.25 24.30 -5.24
CA GLU A 58 1.99 25.50 -6.03
C GLU A 58 0.96 26.41 -5.36
N THR A 59 -0.04 25.82 -4.69
CA THR A 59 -1.12 26.55 -4.02
C THR A 59 -0.97 26.65 -2.50
N ASP A 60 0.08 26.04 -1.92
CA ASP A 60 0.31 25.88 -0.47
C ASP A 60 -0.94 25.37 0.27
N ARG A 61 -1.58 24.33 -0.27
CA ARG A 61 -2.84 23.78 0.25
C ARG A 61 -2.87 22.27 0.20
N PHE A 62 -3.63 21.67 1.11
CA PHE A 62 -3.97 20.26 1.07
C PHE A 62 -5.21 20.04 0.21
N ILE A 63 -5.05 19.26 -0.85
CA ILE A 63 -6.13 18.75 -1.67
C ILE A 63 -6.78 17.60 -0.89
N SER A 64 -8.04 17.80 -0.49
CA SER A 64 -8.86 16.71 0.04
C SER A 64 -9.60 16.07 -1.12
N ASP A 65 -9.42 14.76 -1.34
CA ASP A 65 -10.17 14.02 -2.37
C ASP A 65 -11.70 14.07 -2.17
N LYS A 66 -12.16 14.56 -1.01
CA LYS A 66 -13.58 14.59 -0.61
C LYS A 66 -14.39 15.80 -1.09
N LYS A 67 -13.83 16.72 -1.86
CA LYS A 67 -14.62 17.78 -2.52
C LYS A 67 -14.29 17.84 -4.00
N ASN A 68 -15.07 17.10 -4.81
CA ASN A 68 -15.62 17.54 -6.12
C ASN A 68 -15.83 16.45 -7.19
N ASN A 69 -15.83 15.13 -6.92
CA ASN A 69 -15.89 14.16 -8.04
C ASN A 69 -16.71 12.88 -7.83
N GLU A 70 -17.71 12.87 -6.94
CA GLU A 70 -18.62 11.71 -6.82
C GLU A 70 -19.93 11.94 -7.61
N ASP A 71 -20.51 13.15 -7.57
CA ASP A 71 -21.81 13.42 -8.22
C ASP A 71 -21.69 13.73 -9.72
N SER A 72 -20.58 14.36 -10.15
CA SER A 72 -20.38 14.77 -11.55
C SER A 72 -19.79 13.65 -12.44
N LYS A 73 -19.34 12.55 -11.85
CA LYS A 73 -18.70 11.43 -12.58
C LYS A 73 -19.69 10.29 -12.89
N LEU A 74 -20.91 10.34 -12.35
CA LEU A 74 -21.93 9.31 -12.58
C LEU A 74 -22.66 9.49 -13.93
N PHE A 75 -22.60 10.68 -14.54
CA PHE A 75 -23.24 10.97 -15.83
C PHE A 75 -22.24 11.61 -16.79
N MET A 76 -21.79 10.85 -17.79
CA MET A 76 -21.06 11.40 -18.93
C MET A 76 -22.01 12.22 -19.81
N ASN A 77 -21.56 13.39 -20.26
CA ASN A 77 -22.33 14.19 -21.21
C ASN A 77 -22.29 13.57 -22.62
N LEU A 78 -23.32 13.86 -23.43
CA LEU A 78 -23.44 13.34 -24.81
C LEU A 78 -22.24 13.69 -25.70
N ASP A 79 -21.65 14.88 -25.52
CA ASP A 79 -20.46 15.29 -26.27
C ASP A 79 -19.24 14.41 -25.94
N GLU A 80 -19.11 13.95 -24.69
CA GLU A 80 -18.00 13.09 -24.26
C GLU A 80 -18.12 11.65 -24.81
N LEU A 81 -19.35 11.17 -25.02
CA LEU A 81 -19.62 9.90 -25.72
C LEU A 81 -19.27 9.97 -27.22
N CYS A 82 -19.44 11.15 -27.84
CA CYS A 82 -19.14 11.36 -29.25
C CYS A 82 -17.64 11.58 -29.55
N ASP A 83 -16.84 11.91 -28.53
CA ASP A 83 -15.38 12.11 -28.64
C ASP A 83 -14.55 10.81 -28.60
N THR A 84 -15.14 9.66 -28.94
CA THR A 84 -14.42 8.40 -29.22
C THR A 84 -13.51 8.47 -30.47
N ARG A 85 -13.15 9.67 -30.94
CA ARG A 85 -12.07 9.94 -31.90
C ARG A 85 -10.79 10.30 -31.16
N GLY A 86 -10.34 9.37 -30.33
CA GLY A 86 -9.13 9.55 -29.54
C GLY A 86 -8.61 8.27 -28.91
N SER A 87 -8.90 7.09 -29.49
CA SER A 87 -8.17 5.87 -29.14
C SER A 87 -6.72 6.03 -29.62
N LYS A 88 -5.92 6.76 -28.84
CA LYS A 88 -4.49 6.56 -28.81
C LYS A 88 -4.32 5.17 -28.24
N THR A 89 -4.10 4.22 -29.14
CA THR A 89 -3.38 2.99 -28.84
C THR A 89 -2.14 3.37 -28.04
N ILE A 90 -2.22 3.25 -26.71
CA ILE A 90 -1.03 3.05 -25.89
C ILE A 90 -0.52 1.69 -26.35
N ARG A 91 0.28 1.67 -27.42
CA ARG A 91 1.25 0.60 -27.63
C ARG A 91 2.23 0.75 -26.47
N ALA A 92 1.84 0.20 -25.32
CA ALA A 92 2.80 -0.20 -24.32
C ALA A 92 3.72 -1.17 -25.05
N GLU A 93 4.94 -0.74 -25.35
CA GLU A 93 6.02 -1.67 -25.65
C GLU A 93 6.11 -2.58 -24.42
N ILE A 94 5.49 -3.75 -24.52
CA ILE A 94 5.64 -4.79 -23.51
C ILE A 94 7.11 -5.14 -23.55
N ASN A 95 7.86 -4.60 -22.59
CA ASN A 95 9.24 -4.99 -22.36
C ASN A 95 9.24 -6.50 -22.10
N VAL A 96 9.63 -7.28 -23.12
CA VAL A 96 9.55 -8.74 -23.11
C VAL A 96 10.43 -9.31 -21.99
N ASP A 97 11.49 -8.59 -21.62
CA ASP A 97 12.38 -8.95 -20.51
C ASP A 97 11.64 -8.86 -19.16
N SER A 98 10.82 -7.83 -18.94
CA SER A 98 10.02 -7.70 -17.72
C SER A 98 8.99 -8.83 -17.55
N LYS A 99 8.42 -9.32 -18.65
CA LYS A 99 7.51 -10.48 -18.60
C LYS A 99 8.25 -11.78 -18.28
N LYS A 100 9.44 -11.96 -18.84
CA LYS A 100 10.29 -13.13 -18.56
C LYS A 100 10.73 -13.15 -17.09
N ASP A 101 11.17 -12.01 -16.57
CA ASP A 101 11.59 -11.86 -15.17
C ASP A 101 10.43 -12.12 -14.19
N ALA A 102 9.22 -11.66 -14.52
CA ALA A 102 8.03 -11.94 -13.73
C ALA A 102 7.68 -13.44 -13.73
N MET A 103 7.79 -14.10 -14.88
CA MET A 103 7.57 -15.55 -14.98
C MET A 103 8.63 -16.34 -14.22
N GLU A 104 9.91 -15.96 -14.30
CA GLU A 104 10.98 -16.60 -13.53
C GLU A 104 10.79 -16.43 -12.02
N SER A 105 10.31 -15.26 -11.58
CA SER A 105 9.98 -15.02 -10.16
C SER A 105 8.82 -15.91 -9.72
N LEU A 106 7.75 -16.00 -10.50
CA LEU A 106 6.63 -16.88 -10.21
C LEU A 106 7.07 -18.36 -10.14
N VAL A 107 7.92 -18.81 -11.05
CA VAL A 107 8.46 -20.18 -11.03
C VAL A 107 9.30 -20.42 -9.76
N LYS A 108 10.13 -19.45 -9.35
CA LYS A 108 10.90 -19.54 -8.10
C LYS A 108 10.01 -19.61 -6.87
N GLU A 109 8.94 -18.82 -6.82
CA GLU A 109 7.96 -18.85 -5.73
C GLU A 109 7.27 -20.22 -5.65
N LEU A 110 6.75 -20.72 -6.77
CA LEU A 110 6.08 -22.03 -6.81
C LEU A 110 7.01 -23.19 -6.42
N ILE A 111 8.26 -23.16 -6.86
CA ILE A 111 9.26 -24.17 -6.46
C ILE A 111 9.55 -24.03 -4.96
N SER A 112 9.71 -22.81 -4.46
CA SER A 112 10.00 -22.56 -3.04
C SER A 112 8.87 -23.06 -2.16
N ASP A 113 7.62 -22.79 -2.52
CA ASP A 113 6.44 -23.26 -1.79
C ASP A 113 6.38 -24.79 -1.76
N ARG A 114 6.62 -25.45 -2.90
CA ARG A 114 6.63 -26.92 -2.96
C ARG A 114 7.79 -27.55 -2.18
N LEU A 115 8.98 -26.94 -2.20
CA LEU A 115 10.10 -27.42 -1.39
C LEU A 115 9.83 -27.23 0.10
N LEU A 116 9.23 -26.11 0.49
CA LEU A 116 8.85 -25.84 1.88
C LEU A 116 7.79 -26.84 2.37
N GLU A 117 6.81 -27.15 1.53
CA GLU A 117 5.80 -28.17 1.84
C GLU A 117 6.42 -29.55 2.06
N LEU A 118 7.32 -29.97 1.16
CA LEU A 118 8.03 -31.25 1.26
C LEU A 118 8.98 -31.31 2.47
N SER A 119 9.56 -30.17 2.88
CA SER A 119 10.47 -30.11 4.04
C SER A 119 9.83 -30.48 5.36
N ARG A 120 8.48 -30.50 5.44
CA ARG A 120 7.76 -31.01 6.62
C ARG A 120 7.97 -32.51 6.84
N TYR A 121 8.19 -33.25 5.77
CA TYR A 121 8.27 -34.72 5.80
C TYR A 121 9.68 -35.24 5.50
N ILE A 122 10.50 -34.46 4.81
CA ILE A 122 11.80 -34.91 4.31
C ILE A 122 12.93 -34.16 5.03
N VAL A 123 13.83 -34.92 5.64
CA VAL A 123 15.08 -34.41 6.21
C VAL A 123 16.24 -35.09 5.51
N MET A 124 17.19 -34.29 5.01
CA MET A 124 18.38 -34.79 4.32
C MET A 124 19.63 -34.51 5.16
N ASP A 125 20.31 -35.56 5.59
CA ASP A 125 21.67 -35.46 6.12
C ASP A 125 22.66 -35.70 4.98
N THR A 126 23.24 -34.61 4.46
CA THR A 126 24.20 -34.64 3.36
C THR A 126 25.55 -35.24 3.75
N SER A 127 25.91 -35.20 5.04
CA SER A 127 27.16 -35.76 5.54
C SER A 127 27.13 -37.29 5.56
N SER A 128 26.01 -37.84 6.04
CA SER A 128 25.79 -39.28 6.12
C SER A 128 25.16 -39.86 4.84
N ARG A 129 24.75 -39.01 3.89
CA ARG A 129 23.96 -39.38 2.70
C ARG A 129 22.66 -40.13 3.06
N ILE A 130 22.02 -39.73 4.15
CA ILE A 130 20.77 -40.33 4.63
C ILE A 130 19.63 -39.36 4.35
N ILE A 131 18.55 -39.88 3.77
CA ILE A 131 17.28 -39.17 3.62
C ILE A 131 16.27 -39.84 4.53
N MET A 132 15.71 -39.07 5.46
CA MET A 132 14.63 -39.50 6.34
C MET A 132 13.32 -38.96 5.78
N ILE A 133 12.33 -39.84 5.65
CA ILE A 133 10.99 -39.51 5.16
C ILE A 133 10.01 -39.91 6.26
N ASP A 134 9.28 -38.95 6.81
CA ASP A 134 8.23 -39.18 7.81
C ASP A 134 6.92 -39.62 7.11
N VAL A 135 6.87 -40.90 6.77
CA VAL A 135 5.71 -41.54 6.13
C VAL A 135 4.46 -41.44 7.01
N THR A 136 4.61 -41.47 8.34
CA THR A 136 3.47 -41.43 9.27
C THR A 136 2.70 -40.13 9.13
N THR A 137 3.40 -39.00 9.13
CA THR A 137 2.78 -37.68 8.98
C THR A 137 2.27 -37.49 7.55
N MET A 138 2.96 -38.03 6.53
CA MET A 138 2.48 -38.00 5.14
C MET A 138 1.15 -38.74 4.97
N GLU A 139 1.01 -39.95 5.52
CA GLU A 139 -0.23 -40.71 5.45
C GLU A 139 -1.37 -40.04 6.24
N ALA A 140 -1.06 -39.46 7.40
CA ALA A 140 -2.02 -38.68 8.19
C ALA A 140 -2.56 -37.46 7.43
N ASP A 141 -1.72 -36.81 6.63
CA ASP A 141 -2.08 -35.68 5.76
C ASP A 141 -2.69 -36.13 4.41
N GLY A 142 -2.91 -37.44 4.23
CA GLY A 142 -3.63 -38.01 3.09
C GLY A 142 -2.77 -38.34 1.86
N TYR A 143 -1.45 -38.32 1.99
CA TYR A 143 -0.54 -38.74 0.93
C TYR A 143 -0.36 -40.26 0.90
N GLN A 144 -0.25 -40.83 -0.31
CA GLN A 144 0.14 -42.23 -0.50
C GLN A 144 1.59 -42.30 -0.94
N VAL A 145 2.40 -43.08 -0.22
CA VAL A 145 3.80 -43.33 -0.58
C VAL A 145 3.89 -44.60 -1.41
N VAL A 146 4.43 -44.50 -2.63
CA VAL A 146 4.65 -45.63 -3.54
C VAL A 146 6.14 -45.84 -3.71
N THR A 147 6.62 -47.04 -3.40
CA THR A 147 8.00 -47.47 -3.63
C THR A 147 8.05 -48.42 -4.83
N HIS A 148 9.08 -48.28 -5.67
CA HIS A 148 9.32 -49.10 -6.86
C HIS A 148 10.63 -49.88 -6.73
#